data_AF-A0AA39ZQN4-F1
#
_entry.id   AF-A0AA39ZQN4-F1
#
_cell.length_a   1.000
_cell.length_b   1.000
_cell.length_c   1.000
_cell.angle_alpha   90.00
_cell.angle_beta   90.00
_cell.angle_gamma   90.00
#
_symmetry.space_group_name_H-M   'P 1'
#
loop_
_entity.id
_entity.type
_entity.pdbx_description
1 polymer ?
#
loop_
_entity_poly.entity_id
_entity_poly.type
_entity_poly.pdbx_seq_one_letter_code
_entity_poly.pdbx_strand_id
1 'polypeptide(L)'
;MAKESKLISGSKPKGVVNFYPFEEGLDEASLREIRKFHVEPFGEVSKTCRRIPYNSGKKDFFRKTGRESFEVFQYDFRVPGTDKPYTVMWDYNVGLVRMTPFFKCCKYSKTTPAKMLNVNPGLRDITHSITGGSIEAQGYWMPFACAQA
;
A
#
# COMPACT_ATOMS: atom_id res chain seq x y z
N MET A 1 26.28 -8.98 -9.55
CA MET A 1 25.21 -9.99 -9.47
C MET A 1 23.88 -9.29 -9.71
N ALA A 2 23.27 -9.50 -10.87
CA ALA A 2 22.02 -8.87 -11.26
C ALA A 2 20.88 -9.44 -10.40
N LYS A 3 20.15 -8.56 -9.71
CA LYS A 3 18.98 -8.93 -8.92
C LYS A 3 17.85 -9.16 -9.92
N GLU A 4 17.39 -10.41 -10.02
CA GLU A 4 16.29 -10.81 -10.90
C GLU A 4 15.11 -9.85 -10.77
N SER A 5 14.78 -9.19 -11.88
CA SER A 5 13.53 -8.47 -12.07
C SER A 5 12.41 -9.51 -12.01
N LYS A 6 11.76 -9.62 -10.85
CA LYS A 6 10.62 -10.51 -10.64
C LYS A 6 9.55 -10.15 -11.66
N LEU A 7 9.35 -10.99 -12.69
CA LEU A 7 8.29 -10.83 -13.66
C LEU A 7 6.97 -10.66 -12.90
N ILE A 8 6.37 -9.47 -13.02
CA ILE A 8 5.01 -9.23 -12.54
C ILE A 8 4.08 -9.90 -13.56
N SER A 9 3.83 -11.20 -13.40
CA SER A 9 2.73 -11.85 -14.08
C SER A 9 1.43 -11.35 -13.45
N GLY A 10 0.89 -10.27 -14.01
CA GLY A 10 -0.37 -9.71 -13.55
C GLY A 10 -1.49 -10.72 -13.62
N SER A 11 -2.04 -11.10 -12.48
CA SER A 11 -3.32 -11.81 -12.43
C SER A 11 -4.44 -10.86 -12.89
N LYS A 12 -5.66 -11.36 -13.14
CA LYS A 12 -6.82 -10.45 -13.33
C LYS A 12 -7.31 -10.00 -11.96
N PRO A 13 -7.72 -8.72 -11.78
CA PRO A 13 -8.32 -8.27 -10.52
C PRO A 13 -9.49 -9.16 -10.12
N LYS A 14 -9.58 -9.47 -8.83
CA LYS A 14 -10.61 -10.34 -8.25
C LYS A 14 -11.67 -9.51 -7.56
N GLY A 15 -12.94 -9.75 -7.91
CA GLY A 15 -14.07 -8.98 -7.38
C GLY A 15 -14.16 -7.58 -8.00
N VAL A 16 -14.94 -6.71 -7.37
CA VAL A 16 -15.15 -5.34 -7.85
C VAL A 16 -13.95 -4.46 -7.50
N VAL A 17 -13.42 -3.74 -8.50
CA VAL A 17 -12.38 -2.74 -8.30
C VAL A 17 -13.07 -1.42 -7.96
N ASN A 18 -12.99 -1.00 -6.69
CA ASN A 18 -13.56 0.27 -6.22
C ASN A 18 -12.50 1.38 -6.13
N PHE A 19 -11.22 1.01 -6.00
CA PHE A 19 -10.10 1.94 -5.86
C PHE A 19 -9.06 1.69 -6.96
N TYR A 20 -9.28 2.33 -8.11
CA TYR A 20 -8.38 2.26 -9.26
C TYR A 20 -7.08 3.04 -9.02
N PRO A 21 -5.96 2.65 -9.66
CA PRO A 21 -4.77 3.48 -9.74
C PRO A 21 -5.10 4.84 -10.38
N PHE A 22 -4.48 5.90 -9.88
CA PHE A 22 -4.63 7.25 -10.43
C PHE A 22 -3.52 7.51 -11.46
N GLU A 23 -3.71 7.01 -12.68
CA GLU A 23 -2.70 7.06 -13.75
C GLU A 23 -3.17 7.86 -14.99
N GLU A 24 -4.46 8.16 -15.09
CA GLU A 24 -5.08 8.88 -16.19
C GLU A 24 -5.40 10.34 -15.82
N GLY A 25 -5.38 11.24 -16.80
CA GLY A 25 -5.78 12.64 -16.62
C GLY A 25 -4.82 13.49 -15.76
N LEU A 26 -3.57 13.05 -15.62
CA LEU A 26 -2.56 13.77 -14.84
C LEU A 26 -2.05 15.01 -15.56
N ASP A 27 -1.85 16.09 -14.81
CA ASP A 27 -1.19 17.29 -15.30
C ASP A 27 0.34 17.12 -15.37
N GLU A 28 1.01 18.05 -16.08
CA GLU A 28 2.47 18.01 -16.20
C GLU A 28 3.20 18.12 -14.85
N ALA A 29 2.60 18.78 -13.85
CA ALA A 29 3.18 18.85 -12.51
C ALA A 29 3.23 17.45 -11.85
N SER A 30 2.13 16.71 -11.91
CA SER A 30 2.02 15.35 -11.40
C SER A 30 2.96 14.39 -12.15
N LEU A 31 3.03 14.49 -13.48
CA LEU A 31 3.93 13.69 -14.30
C LEU A 31 5.42 13.95 -13.98
N ARG A 32 5.79 15.20 -13.65
CA ARG A 32 7.15 15.52 -13.18
C ARG A 32 7.48 14.83 -11.86
N GLU A 33 6.56 14.83 -10.89
CA GLU A 33 6.80 14.15 -9.61
C GLU A 33 6.88 12.63 -9.78
N ILE A 34 6.03 12.03 -10.64
CA ILE A 34 6.11 10.60 -11.00
C ILE A 34 7.48 10.23 -11.54
N ARG A 35 8.03 11.03 -12.47
CA ARG A 35 9.38 10.83 -13.03
C ARG A 35 10.46 10.99 -11.96
N LYS A 36 10.38 12.07 -11.17
CA LYS A 36 11.33 12.38 -10.10
C LYS A 36 11.40 11.27 -9.04
N PHE A 37 10.27 10.66 -8.70
CA PHE A 37 10.21 9.58 -7.74
C PHE A 37 10.31 8.18 -8.36
N HIS A 38 10.62 8.06 -9.66
CA HIS A 38 10.77 6.79 -10.37
C HIS A 38 9.65 5.79 -10.06
N VAL A 39 8.39 6.23 -10.22
CA VAL A 39 7.23 5.38 -9.93
C VAL A 39 7.13 4.26 -10.97
N GLU A 40 7.18 3.01 -10.52
CA GLU A 40 7.19 1.82 -11.36
C GLU A 40 6.19 0.77 -10.84
N PRO A 41 5.35 0.14 -11.69
CA PRO A 41 5.20 0.38 -13.12
C PRO A 41 4.10 1.42 -13.42
N PHE A 42 4.46 2.70 -13.56
CA PHE A 42 3.49 3.73 -13.95
C PHE A 42 2.91 3.47 -15.36
N GLY A 43 1.59 3.63 -15.50
CA GLY A 43 0.79 3.25 -16.67
C GLY A 43 0.32 1.80 -16.65
N GLU A 44 0.83 0.98 -15.74
CA GLU A 44 0.55 -0.45 -15.65
C GLU A 44 0.30 -0.93 -14.21
N VAL A 45 0.02 -0.02 -13.26
CA VAL A 45 -0.19 -0.41 -11.86
C VAL A 45 -1.39 -1.34 -11.72
N SER A 46 -2.42 -1.19 -12.56
CA SER A 46 -3.56 -2.11 -12.61
C SER A 46 -3.17 -3.57 -12.94
N LYS A 47 -2.02 -3.79 -13.60
CA LYS A 47 -1.48 -5.13 -13.90
C LYS A 47 -0.72 -5.74 -12.72
N THR A 48 -0.48 -5.00 -11.64
CA THR A 48 0.27 -5.50 -10.47
C THR A 48 -0.59 -6.27 -9.47
N CYS A 49 -1.82 -6.64 -9.86
CA CYS A 49 -2.79 -7.11 -8.88
C CYS A 49 -2.36 -8.43 -8.23
N ARG A 50 -2.55 -8.50 -6.91
CA ARG A 50 -2.10 -9.62 -6.09
C ARG A 50 -3.05 -9.92 -4.96
N ARG A 51 -3.26 -11.20 -4.70
CA ARG A 51 -3.93 -11.68 -3.50
C ARG A 51 -2.93 -11.92 -2.38
N ILE A 52 -3.16 -11.33 -1.20
CA ILE A 52 -2.34 -11.56 -0.01
C ILE A 52 -3.21 -12.19 1.08
N PRO A 53 -3.00 -13.47 1.43
CA PRO A 53 -3.71 -14.11 2.53
C PRO A 53 -3.44 -13.39 3.86
N TYR A 54 -4.50 -13.16 4.63
CA TYR A 54 -4.42 -12.73 6.01
C TYR A 54 -4.41 -13.98 6.90
N ASN A 55 -3.21 -14.50 7.15
CA ASN A 55 -3.01 -15.60 8.08
C ASN A 55 -2.35 -15.07 9.35
N SER A 56 -3.16 -14.44 10.20
CA SER A 56 -2.74 -13.83 11.45
C SER A 56 -3.42 -14.57 12.60
N GLY A 57 -2.67 -14.84 13.68
CA GLY A 57 -3.24 -15.42 14.89
C GLY A 57 -4.32 -14.55 15.53
N LYS A 58 -4.38 -13.26 15.17
CA LYS A 58 -5.48 -12.34 15.51
C LYS A 58 -6.54 -12.39 14.42
N LYS A 59 -7.79 -12.70 14.76
CA LYS A 59 -8.93 -12.71 13.81
C LYS A 59 -9.60 -11.34 13.63
N ASP A 60 -8.93 -10.26 14.05
CA ASP A 60 -9.53 -8.93 14.06
C ASP A 60 -9.85 -8.39 12.66
N PHE A 61 -9.02 -8.69 11.66
CA PHE A 61 -9.32 -8.28 10.29
C PHE A 61 -10.58 -8.96 9.77
N PHE A 62 -10.65 -10.31 9.85
CA PHE A 62 -11.84 -11.07 9.45
C PHE A 62 -13.09 -10.60 10.20
N ARG A 63 -13.01 -10.39 11.51
CA ARG A 63 -14.16 -9.91 12.31
C ARG A 63 -14.65 -8.53 11.87
N LYS A 64 -13.74 -7.62 11.49
CA LYS A 64 -14.09 -6.26 11.06
C LYS A 64 -14.54 -6.17 9.60
N THR A 65 -14.03 -7.03 8.72
CA THR A 65 -14.20 -6.88 7.26
C THR A 65 -14.91 -8.04 6.59
N GLY A 66 -15.06 -9.19 7.27
CA GLY A 66 -15.54 -10.45 6.70
C GLY A 66 -14.55 -11.11 5.72
N ARG A 67 -13.31 -10.63 5.64
CA ARG A 67 -12.34 -11.03 4.61
C ARG A 67 -11.14 -11.76 5.20
N GLU A 68 -10.63 -12.72 4.43
CA GLU A 68 -9.47 -13.54 4.78
C GLU A 68 -8.23 -13.21 3.94
N SER A 69 -8.34 -12.28 3.00
CA SER A 69 -7.23 -11.84 2.16
C SER A 69 -7.41 -10.39 1.74
N PHE A 70 -6.29 -9.75 1.41
CA PHE A 70 -6.27 -8.51 0.67
C PHE A 70 -6.19 -8.79 -0.83
N GLU A 71 -6.89 -7.98 -1.60
CA GLU A 71 -6.79 -7.96 -3.06
C GLU A 71 -6.18 -6.61 -3.43
N VAL A 72 -4.89 -6.59 -3.76
CA VAL A 72 -4.10 -5.35 -3.80
C VAL A 72 -3.58 -4.99 -5.18
N PHE A 73 -3.48 -3.68 -5.45
CA PHE A 73 -2.54 -3.14 -6.43
C PHE A 73 -1.29 -2.65 -5.70
N GLN A 74 -0.17 -2.53 -6.43
CA GLN A 74 1.07 -2.01 -5.87
C GLN A 74 1.91 -1.26 -6.90
N TYR A 75 2.68 -0.29 -6.43
CA TYR A 75 3.77 0.32 -7.19
C TYR A 75 4.96 0.56 -6.27
N ASP A 76 6.13 0.70 -6.85
CA ASP A 76 7.34 1.13 -6.16
C ASP A 76 7.65 2.59 -6.50
N PHE A 77 8.18 3.34 -5.55
CA PHE A 77 8.79 4.65 -5.79
C PHE A 77 10.15 4.74 -5.08
N ARG A 78 11.02 5.64 -5.54
CA ARG A 78 12.35 5.92 -4.98
C ARG A 78 12.45 7.40 -4.62
N VAL A 79 12.92 7.72 -3.42
CA VAL A 79 13.19 9.12 -3.04
C VAL A 79 14.52 9.55 -3.66
N PRO A 80 14.59 10.70 -4.35
CA PRO A 80 15.84 11.21 -4.91
C PRO A 80 16.98 11.22 -3.89
N GLY A 81 18.15 10.74 -4.31
CA GLY A 81 19.31 10.58 -3.42
C GLY A 81 19.28 9.31 -2.55
N THR A 82 18.30 8.41 -2.76
CA THR A 82 18.28 7.08 -2.14
C THR A 82 18.03 5.99 -3.19
N ASP A 83 18.78 4.89 -3.12
CA ASP A 83 18.58 3.74 -4.03
C ASP A 83 17.50 2.77 -3.54
N LYS A 84 16.85 3.09 -2.42
CA LYS A 84 15.90 2.20 -1.76
C LYS A 84 14.50 2.39 -2.34
N PRO A 85 13.90 1.37 -2.98
CA PRO A 85 12.50 1.42 -3.37
C PRO A 85 11.58 1.28 -2.15
N TYR A 86 10.44 1.95 -2.22
CA TYR A 86 9.35 1.87 -1.26
C TYR A 86 8.08 1.40 -1.99
N THR A 87 7.61 0.21 -1.66
CA THR A 87 6.38 -0.33 -2.24
C THR A 87 5.15 0.29 -1.58
N VAL A 88 4.30 0.93 -2.35
CA VAL A 88 2.94 1.31 -1.96
C VAL A 88 2.01 0.20 -2.40
N MET A 89 1.05 -0.15 -1.54
CA MET A 89 0.01 -1.10 -1.88
C MET A 89 -1.29 -0.73 -1.17
N TRP A 90 -2.40 -0.97 -1.85
CA TRP A 90 -3.73 -0.77 -1.31
C TRP A 90 -4.66 -1.86 -1.78
N ASP A 91 -5.63 -2.18 -0.94
CA ASP A 91 -6.70 -3.10 -1.29
C ASP A 91 -7.71 -2.41 -2.21
N TYR A 92 -7.80 -2.86 -3.46
CA TYR A 92 -8.64 -2.20 -4.45
C TYR A 92 -10.13 -2.50 -4.31
N ASN A 93 -10.52 -3.48 -3.49
CA ASN A 93 -11.94 -3.72 -3.21
C ASN A 93 -12.47 -2.77 -2.13
N VAL A 94 -11.69 -2.48 -1.08
CA VAL A 94 -12.18 -1.76 0.11
C VAL A 94 -11.42 -0.49 0.47
N GLY A 95 -10.34 -0.18 -0.26
CA GLY A 95 -9.60 1.07 -0.08
C GLY A 95 -8.77 1.13 1.18
N LEU A 96 -8.26 -0.01 1.66
CA LEU A 96 -7.30 -0.01 2.76
C LEU A 96 -5.90 0.17 2.21
N VAL A 97 -5.18 1.18 2.67
CA VAL A 97 -3.82 1.54 2.20
C VAL A 97 -2.80 1.18 3.28
N ARG A 98 -1.73 0.49 2.88
CA ARG A 98 -0.61 0.15 3.78
C ARG A 98 0.26 1.38 4.01
N MET A 99 0.36 1.84 5.26
CA MET A 99 1.04 3.11 5.57
C MET A 99 2.55 3.02 5.77
N THR A 100 3.08 1.83 6.02
CA THR A 100 4.51 1.58 6.25
C THR A 100 5.48 2.31 5.29
N PRO A 101 5.30 2.28 3.94
CA PRO A 101 6.22 2.95 3.01
C PRO A 101 6.30 4.47 3.23
N PHE A 102 5.17 5.14 3.49
CA PHE A 102 5.11 6.60 3.65
C PHE A 102 5.86 7.07 4.91
N PHE A 103 5.77 6.32 6.01
CA PHE A 103 6.56 6.65 7.21
C PHE A 103 8.05 6.35 7.00
N LYS A 104 8.38 5.24 6.35
CA LYS A 104 9.77 4.84 6.13
C LYS A 104 10.52 5.76 5.19
N CYS A 105 9.88 6.30 4.14
CA CYS A 105 10.55 7.20 3.21
C CYS A 105 10.90 8.55 3.86
N CYS A 106 10.12 9.00 4.85
CA CYS A 106 10.41 10.17 5.68
C CYS A 106 11.39 9.89 6.83
N LYS A 107 12.02 8.70 6.88
CA LYS A 107 12.96 8.28 7.95
C LYS A 107 12.33 8.27 9.36
N TYR A 108 11.01 8.14 9.46
CA TYR A 108 10.35 8.01 10.76
C TYR A 108 10.64 6.66 11.42
N SER A 109 10.73 6.67 12.75
CA SER A 109 10.95 5.45 13.54
C SER A 109 9.77 4.47 13.43
N LYS A 110 10.02 3.19 13.71
CA LYS A 110 8.99 2.13 13.68
C LYS A 110 7.80 2.38 14.61
N THR A 111 7.96 3.19 15.66
CA THR A 111 6.88 3.50 16.63
C THR A 111 6.05 4.72 16.23
N THR A 112 6.51 5.51 15.25
CA THR A 112 5.86 6.75 14.81
C THR A 112 4.43 6.53 14.32
N PRO A 113 4.11 5.50 13.50
CA PRO A 113 2.73 5.25 13.08
C PRO A 113 1.79 5.04 14.28
N ALA A 114 2.20 4.24 15.27
CA ALA A 114 1.39 3.99 16.46
C ALA A 114 1.15 5.25 17.31
N LYS A 115 2.17 6.11 17.41
CA LYS A 115 2.05 7.43 18.07
C LYS A 115 1.09 8.34 17.33
N MET A 116 1.19 8.40 16.00
CA MET A 116 0.28 9.17 15.14
C MET A 116 -1.17 8.74 15.35
N LEU A 117 -1.45 7.43 15.42
CA LEU A 117 -2.80 6.92 15.68
C LEU A 117 -3.34 7.30 17.06
N ASN A 118 -2.48 7.53 18.06
CA ASN A 118 -2.91 7.89 19.42
C ASN A 118 -3.28 9.36 19.55
N VAL A 119 -2.71 10.24 18.72
CA VAL A 119 -2.95 11.69 18.78
C VAL A 119 -4.06 12.14 17.84
N ASN A 120 -4.60 11.22 17.02
CA ASN A 120 -5.72 11.46 16.11
C ASN A 120 -6.96 10.67 16.58
N PRO A 121 -7.90 11.30 17.32
CA PRO A 121 -9.10 10.63 17.81
C PRO A 121 -9.88 9.93 16.70
N GLY A 122 -10.36 8.71 16.95
CA GLY A 122 -11.11 7.88 16.00
C GLY A 122 -10.28 7.19 14.92
N LEU A 123 -9.09 7.70 14.56
CA LEU A 123 -8.26 7.12 13.50
C LEU A 123 -7.79 5.70 13.83
N ARG A 124 -7.52 5.42 15.11
CA ARG A 124 -7.12 4.09 15.58
C ARG A 124 -8.23 3.05 15.37
N ASP A 125 -9.50 3.43 15.49
CA ASP A 125 -10.62 2.50 15.44
C ASP A 125 -10.86 1.97 14.02
N ILE A 126 -10.63 2.85 13.04
CA ILE A 126 -10.74 2.59 11.60
C ILE A 126 -9.43 2.08 10.96
N THR A 127 -8.33 2.03 11.72
CA THR A 127 -7.05 1.49 11.25
C THR A 127 -6.89 0.02 11.66
N HIS A 128 -6.41 -0.81 10.73
CA HIS A 128 -6.15 -2.23 10.96
C HIS A 128 -4.65 -2.47 11.15
N SER A 129 -4.27 -2.99 12.32
CA SER A 129 -2.90 -3.42 12.60
C SER A 129 -2.71 -4.87 12.14
N ILE A 130 -2.02 -5.07 11.02
CA ILE A 130 -1.74 -6.38 10.45
C ILE A 130 -0.39 -6.87 10.96
N THR A 131 -0.43 -7.95 11.74
CA THR A 131 0.75 -8.57 12.37
C THR A 131 0.73 -10.09 12.13
N GLY A 132 1.84 -10.68 11.72
CA GLY A 132 1.89 -12.09 11.31
C GLY A 132 1.45 -12.28 9.84
N GLY A 133 1.58 -13.50 9.32
CA GLY A 133 1.34 -13.78 7.90
C GLY A 133 2.43 -13.19 7.00
N SER A 134 2.08 -12.80 5.76
CA SER A 134 3.05 -12.24 4.81
C SER A 134 3.72 -10.98 5.36
N ILE A 135 5.06 -11.01 5.46
CA ILE A 135 5.88 -9.91 5.98
C ILE A 135 5.62 -8.61 5.23
N GLU A 136 5.39 -8.68 3.92
CA GLU A 136 5.15 -7.49 3.12
C GLU A 136 3.79 -6.83 3.43
N ALA A 137 2.79 -7.56 3.91
CA ALA A 137 1.50 -6.96 4.26
C ALA A 137 1.45 -6.46 5.71
N GLN A 138 2.51 -6.66 6.50
CA GLN A 138 2.53 -6.23 7.89
C GLN A 138 2.60 -4.70 8.02
N GLY A 139 1.93 -4.19 9.05
CA GLY A 139 1.87 -2.77 9.37
C GLY A 139 0.44 -2.26 9.56
N TYR A 140 0.31 -0.95 9.60
CA TYR A 140 -0.99 -0.29 9.72
C TYR A 140 -1.61 -0.07 8.33
N TRP A 141 -2.87 -0.48 8.21
CA TRP A 141 -3.71 -0.29 7.03
C TRP A 141 -4.86 0.63 7.39
N MET A 142 -5.01 1.74 6.69
CA MET A 142 -6.06 2.74 6.97
C MET A 142 -6.89 3.03 5.73
N PRO A 143 -8.12 3.58 5.88
CA PRO A 143 -8.96 3.94 4.75
C PRO A 143 -8.26 4.92 3.81
N PHE A 144 -8.54 4.82 2.52
CA PHE A 144 -7.90 5.59 1.45
C PHE A 144 -7.98 7.10 1.70
N ALA A 145 -9.15 7.61 2.09
CA ALA A 145 -9.34 9.02 2.41
C ALA A 145 -8.43 9.49 3.56
N CYS A 146 -8.18 8.64 4.56
CA CYS A 146 -7.26 8.94 5.66
C CYS A 146 -5.80 8.88 5.24
N ALA A 147 -5.46 7.99 4.30
CA ALA A 147 -4.10 7.89 3.77
C ALA A 147 -3.74 9.05 2.83
N GLN A 148 -4.75 9.66 2.20
CA GLN A 148 -4.60 10.78 1.27
C GLN A 148 -4.50 12.16 1.96
N ALA A 149 -5.12 12.30 3.14
CA ALA A 149 -5.20 13.54 3.91
C ALA A 149 -3.83 14.04 4.41
#